data_AF-A0A4Y7IGM4-F1
#
_entry.id   AF-A0A4Y7IGM4-F1
#
_cell.length_a   1.000
_cell.length_b   1.000
_cell.length_c   1.000
_cell.angle_alpha   90.00
_cell.angle_beta   90.00
_cell.angle_gamma   90.00
#
_symmetry.space_group_name_H-M   'P 1'
#
loop_
_entity.id
_entity.type
_entity.pdbx_description
1 polymer ?
#
loop_
_entity_poly.entity_id
_entity_poly.type
_entity_poly.pdbx_seq_one_letter_code
_entity_poly.pdbx_strand_id
1 'polypeptide(L)' 'MRYEFINEFEVNHASADDVWAIYTAPNFPTLAAQLLPGLLKSKDIVEGDGCSVDTILSVVFLPGCVVPLY' A
#
# COMPACT_ATOMS: atom_id res chain seq x y z
N MET A 1 19.76 5.81 -13.68
CA MET A 1 19.53 4.41 -14.10
C MET A 1 18.08 4.08 -13.80
N ARG A 2 17.40 3.35 -14.70
CA ARG A 2 16.02 2.87 -14.49
C ARG A 2 16.08 1.35 -14.30
N TYR A 3 15.40 0.85 -13.28
CA TYR A 3 15.25 -0.58 -12.99
C TYR A 3 13.76 -0.92 -12.97
N GLU A 4 13.42 -2.14 -13.39
CA GLU A 4 12.06 -2.66 -13.41
C GLU A 4 12.03 -4.00 -12.67
N PHE A 5 11.05 -4.16 -11.78
CA PHE A 5 10.77 -5.38 -11.06
C PHE A 5 9.30 -5.74 -11.25
N ILE A 6 9.03 -6.98 -11.63
CA ILE A 6 7.69 -7.51 -11.86
C ILE A 6 7.43 -8.59 -10.81
N ASN A 7 6.27 -8.52 -10.16
CA ASN A 7 5.79 -9.52 -9.21
C ASN A 7 4.40 -10.00 -9.61
N GLU A 8 4.20 -11.31 -9.59
CA GLU A 8 2.92 -11.96 -9.87
C GLU A 8 2.48 -12.75 -8.63
N PHE A 9 1.18 -12.68 -8.30
CA PHE A 9 0.60 -13.40 -7.18
C PHE A 9 -0.76 -13.95 -7.56
N GLU A 10 -0.90 -15.28 -7.58
CA GLU A 10 -2.17 -15.95 -7.86
C GLU A 10 -3.07 -15.91 -6.63
N VAL A 11 -4.27 -15.36 -6.78
CA VAL A 11 -5.28 -15.29 -5.72
C VAL A 11 -6.38 -16.31 -6.03
N ASN A 12 -6.35 -17.44 -5.33
CA ASN A 12 -7.41 -18.43 -5.44
C ASN A 12 -8.68 -17.93 -4.76
N HIS A 13 -9.84 -18.25 -5.37
CA HIS A 13 -11.18 -17.99 -4.81
C HIS A 13 -11.63 -16.52 -4.76
N ALA A 14 -10.93 -15.59 -5.44
CA ALA A 14 -11.40 -14.23 -5.64
C ALA A 14 -11.50 -13.90 -7.13
N SER A 15 -12.53 -13.16 -7.53
CA SER A 15 -12.60 -12.64 -8.91
C SER A 15 -11.66 -11.44 -9.08
N ALA A 16 -11.34 -11.10 -10.34
CA ALA A 16 -10.58 -9.90 -10.63
C ALA A 16 -11.28 -8.63 -10.10
N ASP A 17 -12.62 -8.59 -10.17
CA ASP A 17 -13.43 -7.49 -9.67
C ASP A 17 -13.34 -7.36 -8.14
N ASP A 18 -13.36 -8.48 -7.41
CA ASP A 18 -13.23 -8.47 -5.94
C ASP A 18 -11.85 -7.97 -5.51
N VAL A 19 -10.78 -8.41 -6.20
CA VAL A 19 -9.42 -7.93 -5.92
C VAL A 19 -9.32 -6.44 -6.24
N TRP A 20 -9.85 -6.02 -7.39
CA TRP A 20 -9.81 -4.62 -7.82
C TRP A 20 -10.58 -3.69 -6.89
N ALA A 21 -11.72 -4.15 -6.35
CA ALA A 21 -12.50 -3.39 -5.38
C ALA A 21 -11.71 -3.04 -4.11
N ILE A 22 -10.76 -3.89 -3.69
CA ILE A 22 -9.88 -3.59 -2.55
C ILE A 22 -8.86 -2.51 -2.92
N TYR A 23 -8.19 -2.64 -4.08
CA TYR A 23 -7.17 -1.68 -4.51
C TYR A 23 -7.72 -0.29 -4.81
N THR A 24 -9.00 -0.21 -5.21
CA THR A 24 -9.69 1.04 -5.51
C THR A 24 -10.56 1.55 -4.36
N ALA A 25 -10.53 0.88 -3.20
CA ALA A 25 -11.34 1.28 -2.06
C ALA A 25 -10.86 2.66 -1.52
N PRO A 26 -11.76 3.61 -1.26
CA PRO A 26 -11.36 4.93 -0.73
C PRO A 26 -10.64 4.88 0.61
N ASN A 27 -10.90 3.83 1.40
CA ASN A 27 -10.26 3.58 2.68
C ASN A 27 -9.03 2.66 2.57
N PHE A 28 -8.62 2.24 1.36
CA PHE A 28 -7.43 1.43 1.16
C PHE A 28 -6.19 1.99 1.86
N PRO A 29 -5.98 3.32 1.91
CA PRO A 29 -4.86 3.87 2.65
C PRO A 29 -4.82 3.43 4.11
N THR A 30 -5.93 3.60 4.83
CA THR A 30 -6.09 3.22 6.23
C THR A 30 -6.07 1.71 6.40
N LEU A 31 -6.72 0.99 5.49
CA LEU A 31 -6.81 -0.47 5.53
C LEU A 31 -5.43 -1.13 5.35
N ALA A 32 -4.57 -0.57 4.50
CA ALA A 32 -3.20 -1.05 4.32
C ALA A 32 -2.36 -1.01 5.62
N ALA A 33 -2.56 0.00 6.48
CA ALA A 33 -1.90 0.06 7.77
C ALA A 33 -2.37 -1.05 8.73
N GLN A 34 -3.66 -1.42 8.65
CA GLN A 34 -4.23 -2.54 9.41
C GLN A 34 -3.80 -3.90 8.89
N LEU A 35 -3.61 -4.04 7.57
CA LEU A 35 -3.17 -5.28 6.92
C LEU A 35 -1.69 -5.59 7.18
N LEU A 36 -0.89 -4.56 7.44
CA LEU A 36 0.57 -4.67 7.64
C LEU A 36 1.02 -4.18 9.02
N PRO A 37 0.43 -4.69 10.13
CA PRO A 37 0.66 -4.14 11.47
C PRO A 37 2.09 -4.41 11.98
N GLY A 38 2.75 -5.44 11.43
CA GLY A 38 4.15 -5.77 11.73
C GLY A 38 5.18 -4.98 10.90
N LEU A 39 4.73 -4.08 10.03
CA LEU A 39 5.60 -3.33 9.12
C LEU A 39 5.44 -1.82 9.27
N LEU A 40 4.20 -1.35 9.42
CA LEU A 40 3.85 0.07 9.41
C LEU A 40 3.52 0.57 10.82
N LYS A 41 4.14 1.68 11.21
CA LYS A 41 3.85 2.42 12.45
C LYS A 41 2.67 3.38 12.26
N SER A 42 2.65 4.13 11.16
CA SER A 42 1.54 5.03 10.82
C SER A 42 1.46 5.23 9.30
N LYS A 43 0.27 5.65 8.86
CA LYS A 43 0.02 6.05 7.50
C LYS A 43 -1.02 7.16 7.49
N ASP A 44 -0.64 8.30 6.94
CA ASP A 44 -1.42 9.53 6.98
C ASP A 44 -1.58 10.08 5.55
N ILE A 45 -2.77 10.58 5.22
CA ILE A 45 -2.99 11.32 3.97
C ILE A 45 -2.49 12.75 4.18
N VAL A 46 -1.53 13.18 3.36
CA VAL A 46 -0.95 14.53 3.41
C VAL A 46 -1.69 15.46 2.45
N GLU A 47 -2.07 14.95 1.28
CA GLU A 47 -2.80 15.68 0.24
C GLU A 47 -3.70 14.70 -0.54
N GLY A 48 -4.87 15.17 -0.99
CA GLY A 48 -5.85 14.37 -1.72
C GLY A 48 -6.87 13.66 -0.82
N ASP A 49 -7.59 12.72 -1.39
CA ASP A 49 -8.70 12.00 -0.74
C ASP A 49 -8.35 10.55 -0.35
N GLY A 50 -7.15 10.07 -0.68
CA GLY A 50 -6.73 8.70 -0.38
C GLY A 50 -7.05 7.68 -1.48
N CYS A 51 -7.91 8.04 -2.44
CA CYS A 51 -8.47 7.13 -3.44
C CYS A 51 -8.09 7.53 -4.86
N SER A 52 -7.97 8.84 -5.08
CA SER A 52 -7.76 9.45 -6.37
C SER A 52 -6.29 9.54 -6.70
N VAL A 53 -6.01 9.64 -8.00
CA VAL A 53 -4.69 9.95 -8.54
C VAL A 53 -4.17 11.24 -7.88
N ASP A 54 -2.85 11.33 -7.72
CA ASP A 54 -2.13 12.44 -7.09
C ASP A 54 -2.29 12.57 -5.56
N THR A 55 -2.97 11.62 -4.89
CA THR A 55 -2.94 11.56 -3.41
C THR A 55 -1.50 11.36 -2.89
N ILE A 56 -1.09 12.20 -1.93
CA ILE A 56 0.18 12.07 -1.21
C ILE A 56 -0.03 11.37 0.13
N LEU A 57 0.74 10.29 0.35
CA LEU A 57 0.71 9.49 1.57
C LEU A 57 2.04 9.64 2.34
N SER A 58 1.95 9.95 3.63
CA SER A 58 3.05 9.80 4.57
C SER A 58 3.00 8.39 5.16
N VAL A 59 4.08 7.62 5.05
CA VAL A 59 4.17 6.24 5.55
C VAL A 59 5.36 6.15 6.50
N VAL A 60 5.10 5.74 7.73
CA VAL A 60 6.14 5.54 8.75
C VAL A 60 6.26 4.06 9.02
N PHE A 61 7.44 3.49 8.78
CA PHE A 61 7.75 2.10 9.06
C PHE A 61 8.13 1.89 10.54
N LEU A 62 7.95 0.67 11.03
CA LEU A 62 8.49 0.28 12.33
C LEU A 62 10.03 0.24 12.30
N PRO A 63 10.71 0.50 13.43
CA PRO A 63 12.17 0.41 13.50
C PRO A 63 12.68 -0.97 13.06
N GLY A 64 13.71 -1.01 12.21
CA GLY A 64 14.32 -2.25 11.72
C GLY A 64 13.60 -2.92 10.54
N CYS A 65 12.45 -2.42 10.10
CA CYS A 65 11.72 -2.94 8.94
C CYS A 65 12.25 -2.44 7.59
N VAL A 66 13.02 -1.35 7.59
CA VAL A 66 13.62 -0.81 6.37
C VAL A 66 15.07 -1.26 6.33
N VAL A 67 15.43 -2.03 5.31
CA VAL A 67 16.84 -2.27 4.98
C VAL A 67 17.40 -0.92 4.54
N PRO A 68 18.42 -0.39 5.20
CA PRO A 68 18.92 0.92 4.83
C PRO A 68 19.46 0.89 3.40
N LEU A 69 19.01 1.86 2.60
CA LEU A 69 19.52 2.08 1.26
C LEU A 69 20.91 2.71 1.39
N TYR A 70 21.93 1.88 1.49
CA TYR A 70 23.34 2.26 1.34
C TYR A 70 23.92 1.58 0.10
#